data_AF-A0A1A8VD78-F1
#
_entry.id   AF-A0A1A8VD78-F1
#
_cell.length_a   1.000
_cell.length_b   1.000
_cell.length_c   1.000
_cell.angle_alpha   90.00
_cell.angle_beta   90.00
_cell.angle_gamma   90.00
#
_symmetry.space_group_name_H-M   'P 1'
#
loop_
_entity.id
_entity.type
_entity.pdbx_description
1 polymer ?
#
loop_
_entity_poly.entity_id
_entity_poly.type
_entity_poly.pdbx_seq_one_letter_code
_entity_poly.pdbx_strand_id
1 'polypeptide(L)'
;LFELFKNAMRATVETHETCPTLPPIKVRISLGNEDLTIKMSDQGGGVPLRKIERLFSYMYSTAPSPVHVDNSRNAPLAGFGYGLPISRLYAKYFQGDLQLYSMEGYGTAAVIYLKALSSESVERLPVFNKSALRHYQTSIEADDWCMPSKEPKKLGKHERSQ
;
A
#
# COMPACT_ATOMS: atom_id res chain seq x y z
N LEU A 1 -0.09 -8.32 -10.61
CA LEU A 1 -1.31 -7.72 -11.21
C LEU A 1 -2.61 -8.20 -10.55
N PHE A 2 -2.83 -9.51 -10.42
CA PHE A 2 -4.03 -10.08 -9.79
C PHE A 2 -4.40 -9.44 -8.43
N GLU A 3 -3.47 -9.38 -7.49
CA GLU A 3 -3.71 -8.76 -6.17
C GLU A 3 -4.10 -7.28 -6.26
N LEU A 4 -3.49 -6.51 -7.18
CA LEU A 4 -3.82 -5.10 -7.37
C LEU A 4 -5.23 -4.92 -7.94
N PHE A 5 -5.62 -5.76 -8.90
CA PHE A 5 -6.99 -5.74 -9.43
C PHE A 5 -8.02 -6.08 -8.36
N LYS A 6 -7.80 -7.12 -7.54
CA LYS A 6 -8.71 -7.43 -6.44
C LYS A 6 -8.90 -6.24 -5.49
N ASN A 7 -7.79 -5.58 -5.11
CA ASN A 7 -7.83 -4.42 -4.22
C ASN A 7 -8.57 -3.24 -4.85
N ALA A 8 -8.25 -2.90 -6.10
CA ALA A 8 -8.88 -1.80 -6.83
C ALA A 8 -10.38 -2.06 -7.08
N MET A 9 -10.75 -3.30 -7.44
CA MET A 9 -12.14 -3.71 -7.63
C MET A 9 -12.92 -3.60 -6.34
N ARG A 10 -12.39 -4.17 -5.24
CA ARG A 10 -13.02 -4.08 -3.92
C ARG A 10 -13.24 -2.62 -3.51
N ALA A 11 -12.21 -1.79 -3.57
CA ALA A 11 -12.31 -0.38 -3.20
C ALA A 11 -13.32 0.38 -4.07
N THR A 12 -13.35 0.11 -5.38
CA THR A 12 -14.29 0.75 -6.30
C THR A 12 -15.74 0.36 -5.99
N VAL A 13 -15.99 -0.93 -5.77
CA VAL A 13 -17.33 -1.46 -5.46
C VAL A 13 -17.83 -0.94 -4.11
N GLU A 14 -17.02 -1.02 -3.05
CA GLU A 14 -17.38 -0.55 -1.70
C GLU A 14 -17.62 0.98 -1.67
N THR A 15 -16.90 1.76 -2.51
CA THR A 15 -17.08 3.23 -2.58
C THR A 15 -18.36 3.62 -3.35
N HIS A 16 -18.78 2.81 -4.32
CA HIS A 16 -19.86 3.12 -5.25
C HIS A 16 -21.07 2.20 -5.07
N GLU A 17 -21.31 1.66 -3.86
CA GLU A 17 -22.39 0.69 -3.58
C GLU A 17 -23.79 1.16 -4.03
N THR A 18 -24.03 2.48 -3.98
CA THR A 18 -25.31 3.09 -4.35
C THR A 18 -25.36 3.59 -5.79
N CYS A 19 -24.23 3.55 -6.52
CA CYS A 19 -24.16 4.04 -7.89
C CYS A 19 -24.55 2.93 -8.88
N PRO A 20 -25.39 3.23 -9.89
CA PRO A 20 -25.81 2.24 -10.89
C PRO A 20 -24.68 1.82 -11.85
N THR A 21 -23.60 2.60 -11.91
CA THR A 21 -22.46 2.38 -12.79
C THR A 21 -21.16 2.53 -12.00
N LEU A 22 -20.25 1.58 -12.19
CA LEU A 22 -18.93 1.61 -11.56
C LEU A 22 -17.91 2.30 -12.47
N PRO A 23 -17.03 3.18 -11.94
CA PRO A 23 -15.96 3.75 -12.73
C PRO A 23 -14.94 2.66 -13.13
N PRO A 24 -14.38 2.72 -14.36
CA PRO A 24 -13.45 1.70 -14.81
C PRO A 24 -12.08 1.85 -14.13
N ILE A 25 -11.47 0.72 -13.79
CA ILE A 25 -10.05 0.68 -13.40
C ILE A 25 -9.21 0.89 -14.66
N LYS A 26 -8.45 1.99 -14.70
CA LYS A 26 -7.61 2.36 -15.84
C LYS A 26 -6.22 1.78 -15.68
N VAL A 27 -5.74 1.05 -16.69
CA VAL A 27 -4.37 0.54 -16.74
C VAL A 27 -3.61 1.24 -17.85
N ARG A 28 -2.43 1.77 -17.54
CA ARG A 28 -1.48 2.33 -18.49
C ARG A 28 -0.18 1.54 -18.43
N ILE A 29 0.31 1.15 -19.60
CA ILE A 29 1.58 0.45 -19.75
C ILE A 29 2.48 1.37 -20.59
N SER A 30 3.70 1.60 -20.12
CA SER A 30 4.71 2.38 -20.82
C SER A 30 6.05 1.67 -20.77
N LEU A 31 6.71 1.60 -21.92
CA LEU A 31 8.06 1.08 -22.06
C LEU A 31 9.00 2.25 -22.36
N GLY A 32 9.91 2.53 -21.45
CA GLY A 32 11.05 3.41 -21.66
C GLY A 32 12.32 2.63 -22.02
N ASN A 33 13.46 3.32 -22.04
CA ASN A 33 14.76 2.69 -22.29
C ASN A 33 15.20 1.78 -21.15
N GLU A 34 14.91 2.16 -19.90
CA GLU A 34 15.34 1.45 -18.69
C GLU A 34 14.19 0.72 -17.99
N ASP A 35 12.97 1.27 -18.06
CA ASP A 35 11.85 0.81 -17.25
C ASP A 35 10.63 0.42 -18.10
N LEU A 36 10.06 -0.75 -17.79
CA LEU A 36 8.69 -1.13 -18.10
C LEU A 36 7.81 -0.76 -16.91
N THR A 37 6.88 0.17 -17.11
CA THR A 37 6.00 0.67 -16.05
C THR A 37 4.55 0.29 -16.32
N ILE A 38 3.89 -0.26 -15.29
CA ILE A 38 2.46 -0.56 -15.32
C ILE A 38 1.77 0.24 -14.21
N LYS A 39 0.96 1.22 -14.60
CA LYS A 39 0.15 2.04 -13.68
C LYS A 39 -1.30 1.60 -13.73
N MET A 40 -1.82 1.13 -12.61
CA MET A 40 -3.25 0.87 -12.39
C MET A 40 -3.84 2.02 -11.59
N SER A 41 -5.00 2.54 -11.98
CA SER A 41 -5.68 3.63 -11.29
C SER A 41 -7.16 3.34 -11.13
N ASP A 42 -7.63 3.39 -9.90
CA ASP A 42 -9.03 3.27 -9.52
C ASP A 42 -9.61 4.62 -9.08
N GLN A 43 -10.93 4.63 -8.90
CA GLN A 43 -11.66 5.69 -8.21
C GLN A 43 -12.31 5.11 -6.95
N GLY A 44 -11.58 4.30 -6.18
CA GLY A 44 -12.08 3.60 -5.00
C GLY A 44 -11.97 4.42 -3.70
N GLY A 45 -12.17 5.74 -3.76
CA GLY A 45 -12.19 6.61 -2.58
C GLY A 45 -10.83 6.93 -1.94
N GLY A 46 -9.79 6.15 -2.25
CA GLY A 46 -8.43 6.42 -1.81
C GLY A 46 -8.15 6.08 -0.34
N VAL A 47 -6.95 6.43 0.12
CA VAL A 47 -6.41 6.09 1.44
C VAL A 47 -5.66 7.31 2.00
N PRO A 48 -5.89 7.69 3.28
CA PRO A 48 -5.12 8.75 3.93
C PRO A 48 -3.62 8.45 3.88
N LEU A 49 -2.80 9.48 3.61
CA LEU A 49 -1.35 9.35 3.45
C LEU A 49 -0.70 8.61 4.64
N ARG A 50 -1.12 8.92 5.87
CA ARG A 50 -0.63 8.28 7.11
C ARG A 50 -0.80 6.75 7.14
N LYS A 51 -1.71 6.19 6.34
CA LYS A 51 -1.97 4.74 6.29
C LYS A 51 -1.26 4.04 5.14
N ILE A 52 -0.67 4.77 4.18
CA ILE A 52 -0.09 4.18 2.96
C ILE A 52 1.04 3.21 3.28
N GLU A 53 1.96 3.57 4.17
CA GLU A 53 3.06 2.67 4.54
C GLU A 53 2.57 1.40 5.23
N ARG A 54 1.53 1.54 6.06
CA ARG A 54 0.91 0.43 6.78
C ARG A 54 0.24 -0.59 5.85
N LEU A 55 -0.16 -0.19 4.64
CA LEU A 55 -0.69 -1.13 3.62
C LEU A 55 0.31 -2.21 3.20
N PHE A 56 1.61 -1.97 3.40
CA PHE A 56 2.67 -2.95 3.14
C PHE A 56 3.07 -3.76 4.38
N SER A 57 2.47 -3.50 5.55
CA SER A 57 2.70 -4.32 6.74
C SER A 57 2.02 -5.68 6.58
N TYR A 58 2.74 -6.76 6.84
CA TYR A 58 2.16 -8.09 6.88
C TYR A 58 1.00 -8.17 7.88
N MET A 59 -0.04 -8.93 7.52
CA MET A 59 -1.29 -9.09 8.29
C MET A 59 -2.15 -7.81 8.43
N TYR A 60 -1.73 -6.67 7.87
CA TYR A 60 -2.60 -5.49 7.85
C TYR A 60 -3.69 -5.63 6.80
N SER A 61 -4.95 -5.54 7.23
CA SER A 61 -6.13 -5.63 6.36
C SER A 61 -7.23 -4.72 6.90
N THR A 62 -8.01 -4.12 6.00
CA THR A 62 -9.27 -3.44 6.32
C THR A 62 -10.49 -4.35 6.15
N ALA A 63 -10.29 -5.54 5.58
CA ALA A 63 -11.34 -6.56 5.51
C ALA A 63 -11.43 -7.35 6.83
N PRO A 64 -12.62 -7.84 7.20
CA PRO A 64 -12.78 -8.79 8.29
C PRO A 64 -11.90 -10.03 8.08
N SER A 65 -11.46 -10.62 9.19
CA SER A 65 -10.58 -11.78 9.17
C SER A 65 -11.29 -12.97 8.51
N PRO A 66 -10.67 -13.63 7.51
CA PRO A 66 -11.30 -14.71 6.76
C PRO A 66 -11.41 -16.03 7.56
N VAL A 67 -10.93 -16.04 8.81
CA VAL A 67 -10.85 -17.23 9.69
C VAL A 67 -12.25 -17.77 10.09
N HIS A 68 -13.31 -17.00 9.86
CA HIS A 68 -14.70 -17.41 10.11
C HIS A 68 -15.53 -17.66 8.84
N VAL A 69 -14.93 -17.68 7.65
CA VAL A 69 -15.67 -17.97 6.42
C VAL A 69 -15.77 -19.47 6.27
N ASP A 70 -16.93 -20.03 6.66
CA ASP A 70 -17.31 -21.40 6.39
C ASP A 70 -16.99 -21.78 4.94
N ASN A 71 -16.66 -23.06 4.73
CA ASN A 71 -16.27 -23.77 3.49
C ASN A 71 -17.17 -23.56 2.23
N SER A 72 -18.00 -22.53 2.19
CA SER A 72 -18.60 -21.97 0.99
C SER A 72 -17.53 -21.57 -0.02
N ARG A 73 -17.76 -21.92 -1.29
CA ARG A 73 -16.88 -21.71 -2.46
C ARG A 73 -16.49 -20.24 -2.76
N ASN A 74 -16.84 -19.29 -1.91
CA ASN A 74 -16.57 -17.86 -2.10
C ASN A 74 -15.37 -17.46 -1.24
N ALA A 75 -14.17 -17.67 -1.78
CA ALA A 75 -12.95 -17.17 -1.15
C ALA A 75 -13.01 -15.63 -1.06
N PRO A 76 -12.87 -15.04 0.13
CA PRO A 76 -12.97 -13.60 0.29
C PRO A 76 -11.87 -12.88 -0.51
N LEU A 77 -12.25 -11.84 -1.25
CA LEU A 77 -11.35 -11.06 -2.13
C LEU A 77 -10.15 -10.46 -1.37
N ALA A 78 -10.34 -10.19 -0.07
CA ALA A 78 -9.35 -9.64 0.86
C ALA A 78 -9.50 -10.29 2.24
N GLY A 79 -8.54 -10.08 3.14
CA GLY A 79 -8.68 -10.51 4.53
C GLY A 79 -7.38 -10.97 5.19
N PHE A 80 -6.48 -11.60 4.45
CA PHE A 80 -5.22 -12.10 5.02
C PHE A 80 -4.14 -11.02 5.19
N GLY A 81 -4.17 -9.93 4.41
CA GLY A 81 -3.21 -8.82 4.55
C GLY A 81 -1.80 -9.11 4.03
N TYR A 82 -1.64 -10.04 3.07
CA TYR A 82 -0.34 -10.37 2.46
C TYR A 82 -0.18 -9.91 1.00
N GLY A 83 -1.29 -9.58 0.31
CA GLY A 83 -1.29 -9.36 -1.15
C GLY A 83 -0.34 -8.24 -1.60
N LEU A 84 -0.39 -7.08 -0.95
CA LEU A 84 0.48 -5.94 -1.26
C LEU A 84 1.96 -6.18 -0.93
N PRO A 85 2.35 -6.59 0.29
CA PRO A 85 3.76 -6.85 0.58
C PRO A 85 4.37 -7.93 -0.31
N ILE A 86 3.65 -9.03 -0.57
CA ILE A 86 4.13 -10.10 -1.45
C ILE A 86 4.24 -9.60 -2.90
N SER A 87 3.25 -8.86 -3.41
CA SER A 87 3.32 -8.27 -4.76
C SER A 87 4.52 -7.34 -4.92
N ARG A 88 4.87 -6.59 -3.87
CA ARG A 88 6.06 -5.73 -3.86
C ARG A 88 7.36 -6.54 -3.84
N LEU A 89 7.40 -7.66 -3.13
CA LEU A 89 8.55 -8.58 -3.18
C LEU A 89 8.77 -9.13 -4.59
N TYR A 90 7.71 -9.55 -5.29
CA TYR A 90 7.82 -10.00 -6.68
C TYR A 90 8.39 -8.93 -7.61
N ALA A 91 7.94 -7.68 -7.48
CA ALA A 91 8.49 -6.58 -8.27
C ALA A 91 9.97 -6.29 -7.93
N LYS A 92 10.31 -6.27 -6.64
CA LYS A 92 11.69 -6.03 -6.16
C LYS A 92 12.67 -7.16 -6.47
N TYR A 93 12.18 -8.37 -6.72
CA TYR A 93 13.02 -9.53 -6.95
C TYR A 93 13.98 -9.33 -8.13
N PHE A 94 13.52 -8.69 -9.21
CA PHE A 94 14.34 -8.33 -10.37
C PHE A 94 14.56 -6.81 -10.49
N GLN A 95 14.96 -6.17 -9.39
CA GLN A 95 15.30 -4.73 -9.31
C GLN A 95 14.17 -3.76 -9.67
N GLY A 96 12.92 -4.22 -9.73
CA GLY A 96 11.75 -3.37 -9.86
C GLY A 96 11.28 -2.80 -8.52
N ASP A 97 10.08 -2.21 -8.51
CA ASP A 97 9.38 -1.83 -7.28
C ASP A 97 7.85 -1.79 -7.52
N LEU A 98 7.10 -1.79 -6.43
CA LEU A 98 5.66 -1.51 -6.41
C LEU A 98 5.39 -0.37 -5.44
N GLN A 99 4.79 0.70 -5.96
CA GLN A 99 4.49 1.92 -5.20
C GLN A 99 3.00 2.24 -5.28
N LEU A 100 2.46 2.81 -4.21
CA LEU A 100 1.07 3.27 -4.11
C LEU A 100 1.05 4.78 -3.91
N TYR A 101 0.23 5.47 -4.69
CA TYR A 101 -0.06 6.88 -4.55
C TYR A 101 -1.57 7.04 -4.45
N SER A 102 -2.06 7.60 -3.34
CA SER A 102 -3.50 7.72 -3.12
C SER A 102 -3.89 9.16 -2.87
N MET A 103 -5.09 9.52 -3.33
CA MET A 103 -5.75 10.79 -3.06
C MET A 103 -7.03 10.46 -2.29
N GLU A 104 -7.01 10.71 -0.98
CA GLU A 104 -8.16 10.48 -0.09
C GLU A 104 -9.37 11.28 -0.58
N GLY A 105 -10.52 10.61 -0.68
CA GLY A 105 -11.75 11.13 -1.26
C GLY A 105 -11.88 10.95 -2.78
N TYR A 106 -10.87 10.41 -3.46
CA TYR A 106 -10.91 10.19 -4.92
C TYR A 106 -10.54 8.77 -5.34
N GLY A 107 -9.30 8.32 -5.11
CA GLY A 107 -8.86 7.03 -5.62
C GLY A 107 -7.37 6.77 -5.43
N THR A 108 -6.93 5.59 -5.86
CA THR A 108 -5.55 5.13 -5.71
C THR A 108 -4.91 4.77 -7.05
N ALA A 109 -3.63 5.07 -7.17
CA ALA A 109 -2.77 4.61 -8.25
C ALA A 109 -1.70 3.65 -7.71
N ALA A 110 -1.67 2.44 -8.27
CA ALA A 110 -0.61 1.46 -8.03
C ALA A 110 0.33 1.41 -9.23
N VAL A 111 1.62 1.59 -9.00
CA VAL A 111 2.64 1.61 -10.06
C VAL A 111 3.62 0.47 -9.83
N ILE A 112 3.76 -0.40 -10.83
CA ILE A 112 4.78 -1.43 -10.90
C ILE A 112 5.86 -0.94 -11.85
N TYR A 113 7.11 -0.95 -11.37
CA TYR A 113 8.30 -0.73 -12.18
C TYR A 113 9.03 -2.06 -12.35
N LEU A 114 9.43 -2.36 -13.58
CA LEU A 114 10.23 -3.53 -13.96
C LEU A 114 11.36 -3.05 -14.86
N LYS A 115 12.49 -3.76 -14.82
CA LYS A 115 13.58 -3.49 -15.76
C LYS A 115 13.17 -3.86 -17.19
N ALA A 116 13.40 -2.93 -18.12
CA ALA A 116 13.13 -3.14 -19.54
C ALA A 116 14.13 -4.12 -20.16
N LEU A 117 15.37 -4.13 -19.64
CA LEU A 117 16.46 -4.96 -20.12
C LEU A 117 16.65 -6.18 -19.21
N SER A 118 16.75 -7.37 -19.81
CA SER A 118 17.00 -8.62 -19.08
C SER A 118 18.37 -8.63 -18.41
N SER A 119 19.38 -7.98 -19.00
CA SER A 119 20.72 -7.83 -18.42
C SER A 119 20.74 -7.07 -17.09
N GLU A 120 19.74 -6.21 -16.86
CA GLU A 120 19.58 -5.45 -15.62
C GLU A 120 18.61 -6.12 -14.64
N SER A 121 17.90 -7.15 -15.07
CA SER A 121 16.92 -7.90 -14.28
C SER A 121 17.62 -8.94 -13.40
N VAL A 122 18.44 -8.47 -12.47
CA VAL A 122 19.25 -9.32 -11.57
C VAL A 122 18.52 -9.59 -10.26
N GLU A 123 18.65 -10.80 -9.73
CA GLU A 123 18.01 -11.20 -8.47
C GLU A 123 18.46 -10.34 -7.28
N ARG A 124 17.50 -9.87 -6.49
CA ARG A 124 17.74 -9.15 -5.23
C ARG A 124 17.56 -10.10 -4.04
N LEU A 125 18.64 -10.76 -3.65
CA LEU A 125 18.63 -11.76 -2.58
C LEU A 125 19.02 -11.16 -1.22
N PRO A 126 18.38 -11.56 -0.11
CA PRO A 126 18.84 -11.22 1.23
C PRO A 126 20.15 -11.94 1.55
N VAL A 127 21.12 -11.22 2.10
CA VAL A 127 22.41 -11.79 2.53
C VAL A 127 22.56 -11.65 4.04
N PHE A 128 22.74 -12.78 4.73
CA PHE A 128 23.02 -12.78 6.15
C PHE A 128 24.46 -12.34 6.42
N ASN A 129 24.63 -11.23 7.13
CA ASN A 129 25.92 -10.65 7.50
C ASN A 129 25.78 -9.80 8.78
N LYS A 130 26.87 -9.16 9.23
CA LYS A 130 26.85 -8.28 10.41
C LYS A 130 25.82 -7.15 10.30
N SER A 131 25.61 -6.59 9.10
CA SER A 131 24.60 -5.54 8.87
C SER A 131 23.18 -6.08 9.02
N ALA A 132 22.89 -7.28 8.50
CA ALA A 132 21.59 -7.95 8.69
C ALA A 132 21.34 -8.27 10.17
N LEU A 133 22.35 -8.78 10.90
CA LEU A 133 22.24 -9.09 12.31
C LEU A 133 21.90 -7.85 13.16
N ARG A 134 22.49 -6.68 12.84
CA ARG A 134 22.20 -5.42 13.55
C ARG A 134 20.72 -5.07 13.53
N HIS A 135 19.98 -5.35 12.45
CA HIS A 135 18.54 -5.08 12.36
C HIS A 135 17.71 -5.85 13.39
N TYR A 136 18.21 -6.99 13.90
CA TYR A 136 17.54 -7.79 14.93
C TYR A 136 18.01 -7.45 16.35
N GLN A 137 19.12 -6.71 16.48
CA GLN A 137 19.72 -6.34 17.76
C GLN A 137 19.48 -4.87 18.13
N THR A 138 18.84 -4.11 17.25
CA THR A 138 18.53 -2.68 17.47
C THR A 138 17.67 -2.51 18.73
N SER A 139 18.18 -1.74 19.69
CA SER A 139 17.42 -1.28 20.86
C SER A 139 16.48 -0.14 20.50
N ILE A 140 15.50 0.14 21.37
CA ILE A 140 14.65 1.33 21.23
C ILE A 140 15.53 2.57 21.40
N GLU A 141 15.59 3.41 20.37
CA GLU A 141 16.29 4.69 20.37
C GLU A 141 15.29 5.83 20.60
N ALA A 142 15.77 7.00 21.02
CA ALA A 142 14.94 8.19 21.08
C ALA A 142 14.55 8.62 19.65
N ASP A 143 13.37 9.21 19.49
CA ASP A 143 12.93 9.69 18.18
C ASP A 143 13.87 10.78 17.65
N ASP A 144 14.22 10.70 16.36
CA ASP A 144 15.07 11.68 15.68
C ASP A 144 14.44 13.08 15.61
N TRP A 145 13.12 13.17 15.76
CA TRP A 145 12.34 14.39 15.56
C TRP A 145 11.40 14.65 16.72
N CYS A 146 11.02 15.92 16.90
CA CYS A 146 10.12 16.33 17.97
C CYS A 146 8.74 15.68 17.83
N MET A 147 8.36 14.90 18.84
CA MET A 147 7.00 14.41 19.00
C MET A 147 6.16 15.44 19.77
N PRO A 148 5.09 15.99 19.18
CA PRO A 148 4.27 16.97 19.87
C PRO A 148 3.56 16.34 21.07
N SER A 149 3.31 17.15 22.11
CA SER A 149 2.48 16.72 23.24
C SER A 149 1.09 16.30 22.77
N LYS A 150 0.56 15.21 23.34
CA LYS A 150 -0.85 14.82 23.16
C LYS A 150 -1.82 15.91 23.62
N GLU A 151 -1.39 16.72 24.59
CA GLU A 151 -2.11 17.87 25.12
C GLU A 151 -1.29 19.14 24.84
N PRO A 152 -1.39 19.72 23.63
CA PRO A 152 -0.66 20.93 23.29
C PRO A 152 -1.21 22.11 24.10
N LYS A 153 -0.30 22.94 24.63
CA LYS A 153 -0.65 24.11 25.43
C LYS A 153 -1.49 25.09 24.60
N LYS A 154 -2.68 25.43 25.08
CA LYS A 154 -3.51 26.48 24.47
C LYS A 154 -2.89 27.85 24.74
N LEU A 155 -2.41 28.51 23.71
CA LEU A 155 -1.78 29.85 23.81
C LEU A 155 -2.77 31.00 23.56
N GLY A 156 -4.01 30.70 23.15
CA GLY A 156 -5.04 31.72 22.95
C GLY A 156 -5.53 32.30 24.27
N LYS A 157 -5.32 33.60 24.51
CA LYS A 157 -6.08 34.38 25.50
C LYS A 157 -7.36 34.86 24.82
N HIS A 158 -8.53 34.29 25.10
CA HIS A 158 -9.83 34.97 24.97
C HIS A 158 -10.91 34.15 25.67
N GLU A 159 -11.26 34.58 26.89
CA GLU A 159 -12.61 34.49 27.41
C GLU A 159 -13.50 35.35 26.49
N ARG A 160 -14.45 34.74 25.78
CA ARG A 160 -15.60 35.51 25.30
C ARG A 160 -16.64 35.48 26.39
N SER A 161 -16.57 36.46 27.28
CA SER A 161 -17.69 36.88 28.11
C SER A 161 -18.56 37.79 27.25
N GLN A 162 -19.62 37.25 26.63
CA GLN A 162 -20.88 37.94 26.34
C GLN A 162 -21.99 36.90 26.21
#